data_AF-A0A6A6MCS3-F1
#
_entry.id   AF-A0A6A6MCS3-F1
#
_cell.length_a   1.000
_cell.length_b   1.000
_cell.length_c   1.000
_cell.angle_alpha   90.00
_cell.angle_beta   90.00
_cell.angle_gamma   90.00
#
_symmetry.space_group_name_H-M   'P 1'
#
loop_
_entity.id
_entity.type
_entity.pdbx_description
1 polymer ?
#
loop_
_entity_poly.entity_id
_entity_poly.type
_entity_poly.pdbx_seq_one_letter_code
_entity_poly.pdbx_strand_id
1 'polypeptide(L)'
;MVPPTSTTIATTIASLILFLASNSYSYPPTIEGLSYSSIPASDVDLLEFPLNLEYLEAEFFLHGSMGHGLDRFAPNLTQQGPAPLGGRKANLDPFTKDVIKQFAWQEMGHLRAIKNAVKGFPRPLLDLRAETFAQVINKAFGRQLSPPFDPYATPLNFLIACYMIPYVGLTGYVGANPKLQGSASKKLVAGLLAVESGQDAVIRALLYERVKEKVHPYRITVAEFTDRISEIRNKLGNAGLKDEGLIVPKCQGAEGKISGNILAGDNYSLGFARTPEEILRIVYGGGDERVPGGYIGTNQRLEGSASKQLVAGPLAVKSGQDAVIRGLLYQRAFEKVQPYGGITVAEFTDCISDLRYKLGHRGHIVPQYQGAEGKIRGNVLVGNQYSVGFARSPGEIMRIVYGGGNEHYAGGFSSLRELMVALLDLIFVRSNICGYTKAFHDNDECC
;
A
#
# COMPACT_ATOMS: atom_id res chain seq x y z
N MET A 1 -41.49 -39.71 36.77
CA MET A 1 -40.75 -38.62 36.10
C MET A 1 -39.27 -38.90 36.28
N VAL A 2 -38.60 -39.34 35.21
CA VAL A 2 -37.16 -39.63 35.23
C VAL A 2 -36.42 -38.30 35.06
N PRO A 3 -35.43 -37.96 35.90
CA PRO A 3 -34.70 -36.70 35.77
C PRO A 3 -33.86 -36.72 34.49
N PRO A 4 -33.70 -35.58 33.80
CA PRO A 4 -32.90 -35.52 32.58
C PRO A 4 -31.46 -35.93 32.90
N THR A 5 -30.94 -36.86 32.11
CA THR A 5 -29.55 -37.32 32.19
C THR A 5 -28.59 -36.16 31.88
N SER A 6 -27.47 -36.11 32.58
CA SER A 6 -26.43 -35.05 32.55
C SER A 6 -26.04 -34.60 31.13
N THR A 7 -26.11 -35.51 30.16
CA THR A 7 -25.83 -35.26 28.74
C THR A 7 -26.81 -34.28 28.07
N THR A 8 -28.08 -34.27 28.49
CA THR A 8 -29.13 -33.41 27.92
C THR A 8 -29.00 -31.97 28.42
N ILE A 9 -28.53 -31.79 29.66
CA ILE A 9 -28.25 -30.47 30.25
C ILE A 9 -27.02 -29.85 29.57
N ALA A 10 -25.99 -30.65 29.32
CA ALA A 10 -24.76 -30.20 28.65
C ALA A 10 -25.00 -29.72 27.21
N THR A 11 -25.87 -30.41 26.44
CA THR A 11 -26.19 -30.00 25.06
C THR A 11 -27.06 -28.74 24.99
N THR A 12 -27.99 -28.55 25.94
CA THR A 12 -28.74 -27.29 26.04
C THR A 12 -27.86 -26.10 26.46
N ILE A 13 -26.91 -26.30 27.38
CA ILE A 13 -25.97 -25.25 27.79
C ILE A 13 -25.02 -24.90 26.65
N ALA A 14 -24.49 -25.90 25.92
CA ALA A 14 -23.62 -25.66 24.76
C ALA A 14 -24.35 -24.90 23.64
N SER A 15 -25.62 -25.22 23.39
CA SER A 15 -26.44 -24.54 22.38
C SER A 15 -26.78 -23.10 22.80
N LEU A 16 -27.02 -22.84 24.09
CA LEU A 16 -27.25 -21.49 24.62
C LEU A 16 -25.97 -20.63 24.56
N ILE A 17 -24.79 -21.22 24.82
CA ILE A 17 -23.49 -20.54 24.70
C ILE A 17 -23.20 -20.19 23.24
N LEU A 18 -23.48 -21.09 22.28
CA LEU A 18 -23.34 -20.82 20.84
C LEU A 18 -24.33 -19.73 20.37
N PHE A 19 -25.55 -19.70 20.89
CA PHE A 19 -26.56 -18.68 20.54
C PHE A 19 -26.24 -17.30 21.14
N LEU A 20 -25.65 -17.25 22.35
CA LEU A 20 -25.19 -16.02 22.99
C LEU A 20 -23.85 -15.51 22.37
N ALA A 21 -22.97 -16.41 21.96
CA ALA A 21 -21.74 -16.06 21.23
C ALA A 21 -22.02 -15.50 19.82
N SER A 22 -23.13 -15.91 19.18
CA SER A 22 -23.51 -15.43 17.84
C SER A 22 -24.09 -14.01 17.83
N ASN A 23 -24.59 -13.53 18.98
CA ASN A 23 -25.13 -12.16 19.13
C ASN A 23 -24.12 -11.18 19.73
N SER A 24 -22.89 -11.62 19.98
CA SER A 24 -21.78 -10.77 20.39
C SER A 24 -20.96 -10.39 19.16
N TYR A 25 -21.58 -9.73 18.18
CA TYR A 25 -20.84 -8.84 17.29
C TYR A 25 -20.39 -7.64 18.14
N SER A 26 -19.41 -7.90 18.99
CA SER A 26 -18.66 -6.85 19.66
C SER A 26 -18.06 -5.99 18.55
N TYR A 27 -18.47 -4.73 18.52
CA TYR A 27 -17.83 -3.70 17.73
C TYR A 27 -16.31 -3.88 17.81
N PRO A 28 -15.57 -3.78 16.69
CA PRO A 28 -14.12 -3.88 16.72
C PRO A 28 -13.60 -2.86 17.75
N PRO A 29 -12.59 -3.22 18.57
CA PRO A 29 -12.05 -2.29 19.54
C PRO A 29 -11.69 -1.02 18.80
N THR A 30 -12.33 0.08 19.21
CA THR A 30 -11.93 1.44 18.87
C THR A 30 -10.42 1.51 19.01
N ILE A 31 -9.71 2.09 18.04
CA ILE A 31 -8.30 2.43 18.23
C ILE A 31 -8.22 3.10 19.60
N GLU A 32 -7.49 2.50 20.55
CA GLU A 32 -7.22 3.17 21.83
C GLU A 32 -6.68 4.58 21.50
N GLY A 33 -7.50 5.59 21.77
CA GLY A 33 -7.14 7.01 21.60
C GLY A 33 -7.73 7.79 20.43
N LEU A 34 -8.51 7.20 19.51
CA LEU A 34 -9.25 8.01 18.50
C LEU A 34 -10.67 8.33 19.00
N SER A 35 -10.75 9.09 20.09
CA SER A 35 -11.99 9.81 20.41
C SER A 35 -12.13 10.97 19.41
N TYR A 36 -13.31 11.14 18.81
CA TYR A 36 -13.63 12.26 17.91
C TYR A 36 -13.33 13.64 18.54
N SER A 37 -13.19 13.70 19.87
CA SER A 37 -12.78 14.88 20.63
C SER A 37 -11.29 15.24 20.54
N SER A 38 -10.46 14.52 19.77
CA SER A 38 -9.00 14.72 19.71
C SER A 38 -8.44 15.22 18.37
N ILE A 39 -9.27 15.36 17.33
CA ILE A 39 -8.85 15.90 16.03
C ILE A 39 -9.09 17.41 16.01
N PRO A 40 -8.04 18.25 15.84
CA PRO A 40 -8.21 19.68 15.66
C PRO A 40 -9.04 20.00 14.42
N ALA A 41 -9.90 21.01 14.49
CA ALA A 41 -10.69 21.46 13.34
C ALA A 41 -9.80 21.84 12.13
N SER A 42 -8.59 22.35 12.38
CA SER A 42 -7.60 22.67 11.35
C SER A 42 -7.08 21.45 10.57
N ASP A 43 -7.23 20.24 11.12
CA ASP A 43 -6.74 19.01 10.51
C ASP A 43 -7.83 18.29 9.70
N VAL A 44 -9.10 18.65 9.87
CA VAL A 44 -10.24 17.92 9.28
C VAL A 44 -10.13 17.87 7.75
N ASP A 45 -9.95 19.01 7.09
CA ASP A 45 -9.84 19.06 5.62
C ASP A 45 -8.64 18.26 5.10
N LEU A 46 -7.52 18.26 5.85
CA LEU A 46 -6.32 17.51 5.50
C LEU A 46 -6.51 16.00 5.65
N LEU A 47 -7.37 15.56 6.56
CA LEU A 47 -7.73 14.15 6.76
C LEU A 47 -8.85 13.69 5.82
N GLU A 48 -9.76 14.58 5.45
CA GLU A 48 -10.83 14.26 4.50
C GLU A 48 -10.32 14.22 3.06
N PHE A 49 -9.39 15.10 2.67
CA PHE A 49 -8.88 15.18 1.29
C PHE A 49 -8.42 13.82 0.71
N PRO A 50 -7.64 12.98 1.43
CA PRO A 50 -7.22 11.68 0.95
C PRO A 50 -8.36 10.73 0.56
N LEU A 51 -9.57 10.86 1.17
CA LEU A 51 -10.72 10.00 0.85
C LEU A 51 -11.02 9.93 -0.64
N ASN A 52 -10.72 10.97 -1.42
CA ASN A 52 -10.84 10.96 -2.87
C ASN A 52 -10.05 9.83 -3.53
N LEU A 53 -8.80 9.67 -3.10
CA LEU A 53 -7.89 8.65 -3.61
C LEU A 53 -8.19 7.28 -2.99
N GLU A 54 -8.49 7.23 -1.69
CA GLU A 54 -8.87 5.98 -1.01
C GLU A 54 -10.11 5.33 -1.65
N TYR A 55 -11.11 6.12 -2.06
CA TYR A 55 -12.24 5.59 -2.82
C TYR A 55 -11.83 5.10 -4.22
N LEU A 56 -10.99 5.86 -4.92
CA LEU A 56 -10.49 5.48 -6.26
C LEU A 56 -9.74 4.14 -6.20
N GLU A 57 -8.85 3.99 -5.24
CA GLU A 57 -8.02 2.81 -5.03
C GLU A 57 -8.85 1.61 -4.56
N ALA A 58 -9.72 1.81 -3.56
CA ALA A 58 -10.63 0.76 -3.08
C ALA A 58 -11.46 0.21 -4.23
N GLU A 59 -12.14 1.07 -4.98
CA GLU A 59 -12.98 0.62 -6.09
C GLU A 59 -12.16 -0.05 -7.19
N PHE A 60 -11.03 0.53 -7.58
CA PHE A 60 -10.20 -0.03 -8.64
C PHE A 60 -9.65 -1.42 -8.28
N PHE A 61 -9.14 -1.61 -7.07
CA PHE A 61 -8.60 -2.90 -6.62
C PHE A 61 -9.70 -3.94 -6.35
N LEU A 62 -10.84 -3.54 -5.78
CA LEU A 62 -11.99 -4.42 -5.56
C LEU A 62 -12.57 -4.92 -6.89
N HIS A 63 -12.80 -4.00 -7.83
CA HIS A 63 -13.26 -4.36 -9.18
C HIS A 63 -12.23 -5.23 -9.90
N GLY A 64 -10.95 -4.84 -9.92
CA GLY A 64 -9.89 -5.59 -10.60
C GLY A 64 -9.74 -7.02 -10.09
N SER A 65 -9.64 -7.21 -8.77
CA SER A 65 -9.40 -8.54 -8.17
C SER A 65 -10.65 -9.42 -8.07
N MET A 66 -11.81 -8.83 -7.78
CA MET A 66 -13.02 -9.56 -7.40
C MET A 66 -14.24 -9.29 -8.30
N GLY A 67 -14.22 -8.24 -9.11
CA GLY A 67 -15.27 -7.90 -10.08
C GLY A 67 -16.42 -7.07 -9.51
N HIS A 68 -16.34 -6.62 -8.26
CA HIS A 68 -17.36 -5.82 -7.60
C HIS A 68 -16.71 -4.77 -6.71
N GLY A 69 -17.38 -3.65 -6.52
CA GLY A 69 -16.91 -2.51 -5.73
C GLY A 69 -17.41 -2.47 -4.29
N LEU A 70 -17.29 -1.30 -3.67
CA LEU A 70 -17.69 -1.07 -2.27
C LEU A 70 -19.17 -1.36 -2.02
N ASP A 71 -20.04 -1.15 -3.01
CA ASP A 71 -21.49 -1.41 -2.87
C ASP A 71 -21.80 -2.86 -2.49
N ARG A 72 -20.93 -3.81 -2.86
CA ARG A 72 -21.06 -5.23 -2.49
C ARG A 72 -20.41 -5.55 -1.14
N PHE A 73 -19.23 -5.00 -0.88
CA PHE A 73 -18.37 -5.44 0.23
C PHE A 73 -18.47 -4.58 1.48
N ALA A 74 -18.74 -3.27 1.34
CA ALA A 74 -18.91 -2.32 2.44
C ALA A 74 -19.78 -1.12 2.01
N PRO A 75 -21.08 -1.33 1.72
CA PRO A 75 -21.97 -0.28 1.23
C PRO A 75 -22.12 0.89 2.20
N ASN A 76 -21.90 0.68 3.50
CA ASN A 76 -21.91 1.74 4.50
C ASN A 76 -20.77 2.76 4.31
N LEU A 77 -19.62 2.34 3.75
CA LEU A 77 -18.48 3.24 3.55
C LEU A 77 -18.73 4.23 2.41
N THR A 78 -19.60 3.91 1.44
CA THR A 78 -19.90 4.80 0.31
C THR A 78 -20.72 6.02 0.72
N GLN A 79 -21.38 5.98 1.89
CA GLN A 79 -22.36 6.98 2.34
C GLN A 79 -23.39 7.32 1.25
N GLN A 80 -23.86 6.31 0.52
CA GLN A 80 -24.82 6.46 -0.59
C GLN A 80 -24.29 7.28 -1.78
N GLY A 81 -22.97 7.48 -1.88
CA GLY A 81 -22.34 8.07 -3.06
C GLY A 81 -22.58 7.21 -4.32
N PRO A 82 -22.59 7.82 -5.51
CA PRO A 82 -22.86 7.11 -6.77
C PRO A 82 -21.87 5.97 -7.03
N ALA A 83 -22.34 4.89 -7.66
CA ALA A 83 -21.49 3.81 -8.14
C ALA A 83 -20.46 4.32 -9.17
N PRO A 84 -19.24 3.75 -9.19
CA PRO A 84 -18.25 4.10 -10.21
C PRO A 84 -18.78 3.79 -11.61
N LEU A 85 -18.39 4.60 -12.59
CA LEU A 85 -18.57 4.27 -14.00
C LEU A 85 -17.54 3.20 -14.38
N GLY A 86 -17.99 2.11 -15.01
CA GLY A 86 -17.09 1.03 -15.40
C GLY A 86 -16.62 0.21 -14.20
N GLY A 87 -15.34 -0.16 -14.19
CA GLY A 87 -14.80 -1.11 -13.22
C GLY A 87 -15.18 -2.55 -13.59
N ARG A 88 -14.20 -3.33 -14.04
CA ARG A 88 -14.43 -4.76 -14.37
C ARG A 88 -13.43 -5.65 -13.66
N LYS A 89 -13.79 -6.92 -13.55
CA LYS A 89 -12.85 -7.96 -13.16
C LYS A 89 -11.71 -8.01 -14.17
N ALA A 90 -10.49 -7.82 -13.70
CA ALA A 90 -9.28 -7.92 -14.51
C ALA A 90 -8.94 -9.40 -14.78
N ASN A 91 -8.30 -9.64 -15.92
CA ASN A 91 -7.71 -10.93 -16.24
C ASN A 91 -6.33 -11.05 -15.56
N LEU A 92 -6.35 -11.37 -14.26
CA LEU A 92 -5.16 -11.49 -13.42
C LEU A 92 -4.75 -12.95 -13.24
N ASP A 93 -3.45 -13.22 -13.26
CA ASP A 93 -2.90 -14.50 -12.80
C ASP A 93 -3.14 -14.67 -11.28
N PRO A 94 -3.09 -15.91 -10.75
CA PRO A 94 -3.41 -16.17 -9.36
C PRO A 94 -2.61 -15.34 -8.35
N PHE A 95 -1.32 -15.10 -8.62
CA PHE A 95 -0.45 -14.35 -7.73
C PHE A 95 -0.82 -12.87 -7.75
N THR A 96 -0.86 -12.25 -8.93
CA THR A 96 -1.22 -10.82 -9.04
C THR A 96 -2.62 -10.56 -8.50
N LYS A 97 -3.58 -11.47 -8.76
CA LYS A 97 -4.93 -11.37 -8.21
C LYS A 97 -4.94 -11.36 -6.68
N ASP A 98 -4.14 -12.22 -6.05
CA ASP A 98 -4.08 -12.28 -4.59
C ASP A 98 -3.46 -11.00 -4.01
N VAL A 99 -2.36 -10.51 -4.58
CA VAL A 99 -1.74 -9.23 -4.18
C VAL A 99 -2.72 -8.07 -4.30
N ILE A 100 -3.40 -7.91 -5.44
CA ILE A 100 -4.39 -6.83 -5.63
C ILE A 100 -5.59 -7.01 -4.69
N LYS A 101 -5.98 -8.24 -4.38
CA LYS A 101 -7.03 -8.50 -3.40
C LYS A 101 -6.61 -8.02 -2.00
N GLN A 102 -5.35 -8.24 -1.60
CA GLN A 102 -4.84 -7.73 -0.32
C GLN A 102 -4.93 -6.21 -0.26
N PHE A 103 -4.49 -5.51 -1.33
CA PHE A 103 -4.62 -4.06 -1.44
C PHE A 103 -6.07 -3.60 -1.33
N ALA A 104 -6.99 -4.26 -2.03
CA ALA A 104 -8.41 -3.92 -1.99
C ALA A 104 -9.00 -3.93 -0.56
N TRP A 105 -8.61 -4.90 0.27
CA TRP A 105 -9.04 -4.93 1.67
C TRP A 105 -8.30 -3.91 2.54
N GLN A 106 -7.10 -3.48 2.14
CA GLN A 106 -6.35 -2.42 2.81
C GLN A 106 -7.00 -1.05 2.61
N GLU A 107 -7.40 -0.72 1.39
CA GLU A 107 -8.13 0.52 1.09
C GLU A 107 -9.46 0.63 1.83
N MET A 108 -10.18 -0.50 1.97
CA MET A 108 -11.37 -0.55 2.82
C MET A 108 -11.05 -0.25 4.29
N GLY A 109 -9.89 -0.67 4.76
CA GLY A 109 -9.35 -0.32 6.07
C GLY A 109 -9.03 1.16 6.19
N HIS A 110 -8.35 1.75 5.20
CA HIS A 110 -8.02 3.17 5.16
C HIS A 110 -9.27 4.06 5.18
N LEU A 111 -10.27 3.74 4.34
CA LEU A 111 -11.57 4.42 4.35
C LEU A 111 -12.21 4.41 5.75
N ARG A 112 -12.17 3.27 6.46
CA ARG A 112 -12.67 3.17 7.84
C ARG A 112 -11.82 3.98 8.81
N ALA A 113 -10.50 3.92 8.70
CA ALA A 113 -9.58 4.62 9.60
C ALA A 113 -9.83 6.13 9.55
N ILE A 114 -9.96 6.69 8.34
CA ILE A 114 -10.24 8.11 8.14
C ILE A 114 -11.67 8.45 8.60
N LYS A 115 -12.69 7.68 8.19
CA LYS A 115 -14.09 7.94 8.57
C LYS A 115 -14.40 7.73 10.06
N ASN A 116 -13.53 7.03 10.78
CA ASN A 116 -13.60 6.95 12.24
C ASN A 116 -12.99 8.20 12.91
N ALA A 117 -12.08 8.91 12.23
CA ALA A 117 -11.45 10.13 12.76
C ALA A 117 -12.19 11.41 12.37
N VAL A 118 -12.76 11.46 11.17
CA VAL A 118 -13.48 12.61 10.62
C VAL A 118 -14.80 12.17 9.96
N LYS A 119 -15.73 13.12 9.75
CA LYS A 119 -17.04 12.83 9.16
C LYS A 119 -16.91 12.26 7.73
N GLY A 120 -15.98 12.79 6.95
CA GLY A 120 -15.77 12.45 5.56
C GLY A 120 -16.95 12.86 4.67
N PHE A 121 -16.87 12.43 3.41
CA PHE A 121 -17.90 12.69 2.40
C PHE A 121 -18.29 11.42 1.62
N PRO A 122 -19.48 11.42 0.98
CA PRO A 122 -19.92 10.33 0.12
C PRO A 122 -18.97 10.07 -1.04
N ARG A 123 -18.79 8.79 -1.38
CA ARG A 123 -17.94 8.34 -2.51
C ARG A 123 -18.19 9.25 -3.72
N PRO A 124 -17.15 9.91 -4.29
CA PRO A 124 -17.31 10.70 -5.50
C PRO A 124 -17.71 9.80 -6.67
N LEU A 125 -18.27 10.39 -7.73
CA LEU A 125 -18.43 9.67 -8.98
C LEU A 125 -17.03 9.39 -9.55
N LEU A 126 -16.64 8.13 -9.58
CA LEU A 126 -15.35 7.69 -10.13
C LEU A 126 -15.53 7.18 -11.55
N ASP A 127 -14.51 7.35 -12.38
CA ASP A 127 -14.49 6.83 -13.75
C ASP A 127 -13.39 5.77 -13.91
N LEU A 128 -13.81 4.51 -13.79
CA LEU A 128 -12.96 3.32 -13.90
C LEU A 128 -13.11 2.64 -15.26
N ARG A 129 -13.58 3.35 -16.28
CA ARG A 129 -13.70 2.81 -17.63
C ARG A 129 -12.32 2.68 -18.28
N ALA A 130 -12.14 1.64 -19.10
CA ALA A 130 -10.86 1.41 -19.78
C ALA A 130 -10.48 2.60 -20.69
N GLU A 131 -11.49 3.28 -21.25
CA GLU A 131 -11.34 4.48 -22.06
C GLU A 131 -10.67 5.63 -21.29
N THR A 132 -10.97 5.79 -20.00
CA THR A 132 -10.38 6.82 -19.13
C THR A 132 -8.89 6.55 -18.92
N PHE A 133 -8.52 5.30 -18.62
CA PHE A 133 -7.11 4.90 -18.55
C PHE A 133 -6.41 5.06 -19.90
N ALA A 134 -7.06 4.69 -21.01
CA ALA A 134 -6.51 4.87 -22.35
C ALA A 134 -6.24 6.36 -22.66
N GLN A 135 -7.13 7.27 -22.27
CA GLN A 135 -6.92 8.71 -22.47
C GLN A 135 -5.70 9.22 -21.72
N VAL A 136 -5.52 8.82 -20.45
CA VAL A 136 -4.35 9.23 -19.66
C VAL A 136 -3.06 8.67 -20.26
N ILE A 137 -3.05 7.40 -20.67
CA ILE A 137 -1.90 6.78 -21.35
C ILE A 137 -1.62 7.48 -22.68
N ASN A 138 -2.62 7.75 -23.50
CA ASN A 138 -2.44 8.46 -24.76
C ASN A 138 -1.82 9.86 -24.53
N LYS A 139 -2.24 10.55 -23.47
CA LYS A 139 -1.66 11.84 -23.07
C LYS A 139 -0.20 11.70 -22.64
N ALA A 140 0.12 10.64 -21.90
CA ALA A 140 1.49 10.32 -21.49
C ALA A 140 2.42 10.07 -22.69
N PHE A 141 1.92 9.36 -23.72
CA PHE A 141 2.68 9.08 -24.94
C PHE A 141 2.63 10.20 -25.98
N GLY A 142 1.77 11.21 -25.81
CA GLY A 142 1.52 12.25 -26.81
C GLY A 142 0.90 11.72 -28.11
N ARG A 143 0.35 10.50 -28.11
CA ARG A 143 -0.27 9.85 -29.26
C ARG A 143 -1.27 8.79 -28.82
N GLN A 144 -2.20 8.45 -29.70
CA GLN A 144 -3.12 7.35 -29.46
C GLN A 144 -2.40 5.99 -29.62
N LEU A 145 -2.51 5.13 -28.61
CA LEU A 145 -2.14 3.73 -28.73
C LEU A 145 -3.23 2.93 -29.45
N SER A 146 -2.83 1.97 -30.27
CA SER A 146 -3.71 1.05 -30.97
C SER A 146 -3.32 -0.40 -30.65
N PRO A 147 -4.22 -1.21 -30.07
CA PRO A 147 -5.55 -0.85 -29.56
C PRO A 147 -5.46 0.14 -28.37
N PRO A 148 -6.57 0.75 -27.91
CA PRO A 148 -6.56 1.57 -26.71
C PRO A 148 -6.03 0.80 -25.49
N PHE A 149 -5.31 1.48 -24.59
CA PHE A 149 -4.81 0.85 -23.36
C PHE A 149 -5.96 0.40 -22.47
N ASP A 150 -6.05 -0.90 -22.23
CA ASP A 150 -7.04 -1.50 -21.35
C ASP A 150 -6.36 -2.01 -20.07
N PRO A 151 -6.64 -1.41 -18.90
CA PRO A 151 -5.99 -1.77 -17.65
C PRO A 151 -6.37 -3.18 -17.17
N TYR A 152 -7.49 -3.73 -17.64
CA TYR A 152 -8.03 -4.99 -17.12
C TYR A 152 -7.71 -6.20 -18.03
N ALA A 153 -6.93 -5.99 -19.10
CA ALA A 153 -6.69 -7.00 -20.13
C ALA A 153 -5.68 -8.09 -19.72
N THR A 154 -4.64 -7.73 -18.98
CA THR A 154 -3.56 -8.62 -18.55
C THR A 154 -3.04 -8.22 -17.17
N PRO A 155 -2.30 -9.08 -16.45
CA PRO A 155 -1.67 -8.70 -15.20
C PRO A 155 -0.73 -7.51 -15.34
N LEU A 156 0.03 -7.45 -16.45
CA LEU A 156 1.00 -6.38 -16.69
C LEU A 156 0.30 -5.04 -16.96
N ASN A 157 -0.77 -5.04 -17.76
CA ASN A 157 -1.59 -3.85 -17.97
C ASN A 157 -2.20 -3.35 -16.67
N PHE A 158 -2.67 -4.26 -15.81
CA PHE A 158 -3.27 -3.90 -14.54
C PHE A 158 -2.22 -3.28 -13.59
N LEU A 159 -1.03 -3.88 -13.48
CA LEU A 159 0.06 -3.32 -12.68
C LEU A 159 0.53 -1.96 -13.19
N ILE A 160 0.61 -1.75 -14.51
CA ILE A 160 0.91 -0.44 -15.11
C ILE A 160 -0.19 0.58 -14.75
N ALA A 161 -1.46 0.18 -14.75
CA ALA A 161 -2.54 1.03 -14.31
C ALA A 161 -2.48 1.34 -12.80
N CYS A 162 -2.13 0.34 -11.97
CA CYS A 162 -1.86 0.54 -10.54
C CYS A 162 -0.73 1.54 -10.34
N TYR A 163 0.36 1.49 -11.11
CA TYR A 163 1.47 2.45 -10.98
C TYR A 163 1.04 3.92 -11.10
N MET A 164 -0.09 4.21 -11.74
CA MET A 164 -0.61 5.56 -11.94
C MET A 164 -1.25 6.17 -10.68
N ILE A 165 -1.75 5.37 -9.73
CA ILE A 165 -2.67 5.83 -8.67
C ILE A 165 -2.00 5.97 -7.28
N PRO A 166 -1.53 4.91 -6.59
CA PRO A 166 -1.12 4.97 -5.17
C PRO A 166 0.03 5.93 -4.90
N TYR A 167 0.96 6.07 -5.85
CA TYR A 167 2.06 7.04 -5.74
C TYR A 167 1.56 8.48 -5.60
N VAL A 168 0.44 8.84 -6.21
CA VAL A 168 -0.15 10.17 -6.06
C VAL A 168 -0.70 10.34 -4.64
N GLY A 169 -1.36 9.30 -4.08
CA GLY A 169 -1.88 9.28 -2.71
C GLY A 169 -0.81 9.43 -1.65
N LEU A 170 0.24 8.60 -1.72
CA LEU A 170 1.32 8.65 -0.72
C LEU A 170 2.03 10.01 -0.70
N THR A 171 2.25 10.63 -1.86
CA THR A 171 2.91 11.96 -1.91
C THR A 171 2.03 13.07 -1.34
N GLY A 172 0.70 12.87 -1.32
CA GLY A 172 -0.25 13.70 -0.58
C GLY A 172 -0.09 13.57 0.93
N TYR A 173 0.06 12.34 1.46
CA TYR A 173 0.31 12.13 2.88
C TYR A 173 1.64 12.75 3.34
N VAL A 174 2.70 12.66 2.53
CA VAL A 174 3.96 13.37 2.80
C VAL A 174 3.74 14.89 2.85
N GLY A 175 2.94 15.44 1.93
CA GLY A 175 2.62 16.87 1.88
C GLY A 175 1.65 17.37 2.96
N ALA A 176 0.80 16.49 3.50
CA ALA A 176 -0.18 16.82 4.54
C ALA A 176 0.43 16.79 5.95
N ASN A 177 1.27 15.80 6.24
CA ASN A 177 1.88 15.57 7.56
C ASN A 177 2.40 16.82 8.30
N PRO A 178 3.18 17.73 7.67
CA PRO A 178 3.69 18.90 8.37
C PRO A 178 2.67 19.95 8.76
N LYS A 179 1.48 19.89 8.16
CA LYS A 179 0.40 20.86 8.40
C LYS A 179 -0.52 20.42 9.54
N LEU A 180 -0.51 19.13 9.87
CA LEU A 180 -1.30 18.56 10.95
C LEU A 180 -0.83 19.11 12.30
N GLN A 181 -1.78 19.44 13.16
CA GLN A 181 -1.51 19.93 14.51
C GLN A 181 -1.70 18.81 15.55
N GLY A 182 -2.71 17.98 15.36
CA GLY A 182 -3.11 16.92 16.29
C GLY A 182 -2.17 15.74 16.26
N SER A 183 -1.79 15.24 17.45
CA SER A 183 -1.02 14.00 17.58
C SER A 183 -1.79 12.79 17.04
N ALA A 184 -3.12 12.76 17.23
CA ALA A 184 -4.00 11.75 16.67
C ALA A 184 -4.00 11.79 15.12
N SER A 185 -4.12 12.98 14.53
CA SER A 185 -4.04 13.18 13.08
C SER A 185 -2.70 12.72 12.51
N LYS A 186 -1.59 13.12 13.13
CA LYS A 186 -0.23 12.71 12.73
C LYS A 186 -0.05 11.19 12.81
N LYS A 187 -0.54 10.56 13.88
CA LYS A 187 -0.49 9.11 14.05
C LYS A 187 -1.27 8.39 12.94
N LEU A 188 -2.47 8.87 12.62
CA LEU A 188 -3.28 8.32 11.54
C LEU A 188 -2.57 8.45 10.19
N VAL A 189 -2.17 9.66 9.80
CA VAL A 189 -1.52 9.90 8.50
C VAL A 189 -0.19 9.18 8.38
N ALA A 190 0.63 9.13 9.43
CA ALA A 190 1.89 8.36 9.40
C ALA A 190 1.66 6.86 9.19
N GLY A 191 0.59 6.30 9.77
CA GLY A 191 0.27 4.90 9.62
C GLY A 191 -0.37 4.55 8.27
N LEU A 192 -1.15 5.46 7.68
CA LEU A 192 -1.65 5.35 6.30
C LEU A 192 -0.48 5.42 5.31
N LEU A 193 0.37 6.45 5.44
CA LEU A 193 1.58 6.62 4.61
C LEU A 193 2.46 5.37 4.59
N ALA A 194 2.57 4.65 5.71
CA ALA A 194 3.35 3.42 5.77
C ALA A 194 2.78 2.35 4.84
N VAL A 195 1.48 2.06 4.88
CA VAL A 195 0.88 1.00 4.06
C VAL A 195 0.85 1.40 2.59
N GLU A 196 0.45 2.63 2.29
CA GLU A 196 0.47 3.22 0.93
C GLU A 196 1.85 3.12 0.27
N SER A 197 2.89 3.50 1.00
CA SER A 197 4.27 3.41 0.48
C SER A 197 4.70 1.96 0.23
N GLY A 198 4.14 1.02 0.99
CA GLY A 198 4.36 -0.39 0.77
C GLY A 198 3.65 -0.91 -0.49
N GLN A 199 2.42 -0.46 -0.76
CA GLN A 199 1.67 -0.84 -1.95
C GLN A 199 2.38 -0.35 -3.22
N ASP A 200 2.76 0.93 -3.24
CA ASP A 200 3.55 1.53 -4.32
C ASP A 200 4.86 0.76 -4.56
N ALA A 201 5.59 0.44 -3.49
CA ALA A 201 6.84 -0.30 -3.58
C ALA A 201 6.68 -1.73 -4.12
N VAL A 202 5.61 -2.44 -3.74
CA VAL A 202 5.30 -3.77 -4.29
C VAL A 202 4.96 -3.67 -5.78
N ILE A 203 4.14 -2.69 -6.18
CA ILE A 203 3.80 -2.46 -7.60
C ILE A 203 5.09 -2.18 -8.39
N ARG A 204 5.92 -1.26 -7.91
CA ARG A 204 7.21 -0.90 -8.52
C ARG A 204 8.14 -2.10 -8.63
N ALA A 205 8.26 -2.92 -7.58
CA ALA A 205 9.09 -4.12 -7.62
C ALA A 205 8.60 -5.14 -8.66
N LEU A 206 7.29 -5.41 -8.71
CA LEU A 206 6.69 -6.34 -9.68
C LEU A 206 6.81 -5.86 -11.14
N LEU A 207 6.82 -4.54 -11.36
CA LEU A 207 7.09 -3.97 -12.68
C LEU A 207 8.61 -3.94 -12.98
N TYR A 208 9.45 -3.71 -11.97
CA TYR A 208 10.90 -3.66 -12.12
C TYR A 208 11.48 -5.02 -12.54
N GLU A 209 10.94 -6.13 -12.01
CA GLU A 209 11.26 -7.49 -12.49
C GLU A 209 11.02 -7.67 -14.00
N ARG A 210 10.13 -6.85 -14.57
CA ARG A 210 9.68 -6.89 -15.97
C ARG A 210 10.09 -5.65 -16.75
N VAL A 211 11.06 -4.86 -16.26
CA VAL A 211 11.37 -3.53 -16.80
C VAL A 211 11.72 -3.52 -18.29
N LYS A 212 12.32 -4.61 -18.80
CA LYS A 212 12.66 -4.80 -20.23
C LYS A 212 11.57 -5.50 -21.05
N GLU A 213 10.55 -6.04 -20.40
CA GLU A 213 9.43 -6.72 -21.06
C GLU A 213 8.67 -5.71 -21.92
N LYS A 214 8.30 -6.12 -23.14
CA LYS A 214 7.47 -5.32 -24.03
C LYS A 214 6.00 -5.59 -23.74
N VAL A 215 5.26 -4.56 -23.36
CA VAL A 215 3.81 -4.65 -23.13
C VAL A 215 3.13 -4.94 -24.46
N HIS A 216 2.58 -6.13 -24.59
CA HIS A 216 1.86 -6.54 -25.79
C HIS A 216 0.49 -5.82 -25.87
N PRO A 217 0.06 -5.31 -27.04
CA PRO A 217 0.70 -5.41 -28.36
C PRO A 217 1.58 -4.21 -28.75
N TYR A 218 1.81 -3.25 -27.84
CA TYR A 218 2.40 -1.94 -28.15
C TYR A 218 3.86 -1.99 -28.57
N ARG A 219 4.59 -3.06 -28.21
CA ARG A 219 6.05 -3.20 -28.39
C ARG A 219 6.87 -2.14 -27.64
N ILE A 220 6.26 -1.50 -26.65
CA ILE A 220 6.83 -0.50 -25.75
C ILE A 220 7.22 -1.22 -24.45
N THR A 221 8.36 -0.88 -23.86
CA THR A 221 8.83 -1.55 -22.64
C THR A 221 8.09 -1.08 -21.41
N VAL A 222 8.08 -1.90 -20.36
CA VAL A 222 7.57 -1.48 -19.04
C VAL A 222 8.29 -0.23 -18.53
N ALA A 223 9.61 -0.16 -18.69
CA ALA A 223 10.39 1.05 -18.38
C ALA A 223 9.80 2.30 -19.03
N GLU A 224 9.62 2.26 -20.35
CA GLU A 224 9.11 3.41 -21.12
C GLU A 224 7.67 3.76 -20.69
N PHE A 225 6.80 2.78 -20.41
CA PHE A 225 5.48 3.06 -19.84
C PHE A 225 5.57 3.83 -18.52
N THR A 226 6.39 3.35 -17.58
CA THR A 226 6.54 4.00 -16.27
C THR A 226 7.16 5.38 -16.38
N ASP A 227 8.17 5.57 -17.23
CA ASP A 227 8.82 6.86 -17.47
C ASP A 227 7.79 7.87 -18.01
N ARG A 228 7.01 7.49 -19.02
CA ARG A 228 5.96 8.35 -19.62
C ARG A 228 4.88 8.71 -18.61
N ILE A 229 4.47 7.77 -17.76
CA ILE A 229 3.48 8.01 -16.70
C ILE A 229 4.04 9.01 -15.68
N SER A 230 5.29 8.85 -15.24
CA SER A 230 5.91 9.80 -14.30
C SER A 230 6.08 11.19 -14.92
N GLU A 231 6.52 11.27 -16.17
CA GLU A 231 6.63 12.52 -16.93
C GLU A 231 5.29 13.27 -16.98
N ILE A 232 4.19 12.59 -17.31
CA ILE A 232 2.88 13.25 -17.38
C ILE A 232 2.38 13.68 -16.01
N ARG A 233 2.62 12.90 -14.93
CA ARG A 233 2.23 13.29 -13.57
C ARG A 233 3.00 14.53 -13.09
N ASN A 234 4.29 14.62 -13.40
CA ASN A 234 5.08 15.84 -13.12
C ASN A 234 4.57 17.05 -13.91
N LYS A 235 4.28 16.86 -15.20
CA LYS A 235 3.72 17.91 -16.06
C LYS A 235 2.36 18.41 -15.56
N LEU A 236 1.48 17.51 -15.14
CA LEU A 236 0.15 17.86 -14.61
C LEU A 236 0.24 18.52 -13.24
N GLY A 237 1.11 18.05 -12.35
CA GLY A 237 1.33 18.67 -11.05
C GLY A 237 1.83 20.12 -11.15
N ASN A 238 2.62 20.42 -12.20
CA ASN A 238 3.14 21.75 -12.53
C ASN A 238 4.01 22.36 -11.41
N ALA A 239 4.84 21.54 -10.76
CA ALA A 239 5.67 21.95 -9.61
C ALA A 239 6.99 21.17 -9.52
N GLY A 240 7.63 20.92 -10.67
CA GLY A 240 8.93 20.25 -10.77
C GLY A 240 8.84 18.72 -10.76
N LEU A 241 10.01 18.07 -10.57
CA LEU A 241 10.15 16.62 -10.54
C LEU A 241 9.76 16.09 -9.16
N LYS A 242 8.69 15.32 -9.10
CA LYS A 242 8.17 14.69 -7.87
C LYS A 242 7.74 13.25 -8.09
N ASP A 243 8.25 12.66 -9.15
CA ASP A 243 7.93 11.33 -9.63
C ASP A 243 8.95 10.94 -10.67
N GLU A 244 9.29 9.66 -10.68
CA GLU A 244 10.37 9.11 -11.48
C GLU A 244 9.99 7.70 -11.91
N GLY A 245 10.34 7.33 -13.13
CA GLY A 245 10.14 5.99 -13.63
C GLY A 245 11.00 4.95 -12.91
N LEU A 246 10.90 3.70 -13.38
CA LEU A 246 11.64 2.58 -12.78
C LEU A 246 13.14 2.59 -13.09
N ILE A 247 13.53 3.30 -14.16
CA ILE A 247 14.91 3.51 -14.58
C ILE A 247 15.15 5.00 -14.71
N VAL A 248 16.19 5.50 -14.05
CA VAL A 248 16.59 6.91 -14.11
C VAL A 248 18.06 7.02 -14.53
N PRO A 249 18.49 8.17 -15.08
CA PRO A 249 19.91 8.49 -15.18
C PRO A 249 20.62 8.26 -13.85
N LYS A 250 21.82 7.68 -13.89
CA LYS A 250 22.56 7.27 -12.68
C LYS A 250 22.75 8.42 -11.69
N CYS A 251 22.93 9.65 -12.19
CA CYS A 251 23.07 10.86 -11.38
C CYS A 251 21.80 11.27 -10.63
N GLN A 252 20.63 10.79 -11.06
CA GLN A 252 19.33 11.06 -10.43
C GLN A 252 18.93 9.97 -9.44
N GLY A 253 19.43 8.74 -9.60
CA GLY A 253 19.15 7.68 -8.64
C GLY A 253 19.90 7.86 -7.32
N ALA A 254 19.62 6.98 -6.36
CA ALA A 254 20.12 7.10 -4.99
C ALA A 254 21.63 7.35 -4.92
N GLU A 255 22.02 8.40 -4.19
CA GLU A 255 23.41 8.88 -4.03
C GLU A 255 24.14 9.19 -5.36
N GLY A 256 23.41 9.31 -6.46
CA GLY A 256 23.96 9.43 -7.81
C GLY A 256 24.74 8.19 -8.27
N LYS A 257 24.44 7.01 -7.70
CA LYS A 257 25.22 5.77 -7.91
C LYS A 257 24.51 4.68 -8.67
N ILE A 258 23.19 4.75 -8.83
CA ILE A 258 22.38 3.66 -9.37
C ILE A 258 21.31 4.18 -10.32
N SER A 259 20.95 3.40 -11.33
CA SER A 259 19.88 3.74 -12.28
C SER A 259 18.55 3.06 -11.97
N GLY A 260 18.56 1.95 -11.22
CA GLY A 260 17.34 1.29 -10.78
C GLY A 260 16.64 2.10 -9.69
N ASN A 261 15.35 2.34 -9.87
CA ASN A 261 14.58 3.24 -9.03
C ASN A 261 13.28 2.61 -8.54
N ILE A 262 13.39 1.56 -7.72
CA ILE A 262 12.22 0.87 -7.15
C ILE A 262 11.50 1.77 -6.15
N LEU A 263 12.23 2.58 -5.37
CA LEU A 263 11.68 3.53 -4.42
C LEU A 263 12.06 4.95 -4.86
N ALA A 264 11.10 5.71 -5.39
CA ALA A 264 11.37 7.09 -5.78
C ALA A 264 11.41 8.01 -4.56
N GLY A 265 12.43 8.87 -4.52
CA GLY A 265 12.61 9.85 -3.47
C GLY A 265 13.51 11.00 -3.94
N ASP A 266 13.56 12.05 -3.14
CA ASP A 266 14.44 13.19 -3.39
C ASP A 266 15.92 12.83 -3.17
N ASN A 267 16.80 13.83 -3.27
CA ASN A 267 18.25 13.65 -3.07
C ASN A 267 18.63 13.09 -1.69
N TYR A 268 17.73 13.14 -0.71
CA TYR A 268 17.92 12.58 0.63
C TYR A 268 17.20 11.23 0.80
N SER A 269 16.72 10.64 -0.29
CA SER A 269 15.87 9.45 -0.31
C SER A 269 14.62 9.62 0.56
N LEU A 270 14.02 10.81 0.52
CA LEU A 270 12.74 11.10 1.16
C LEU A 270 11.63 11.04 0.11
N GLY A 271 10.48 10.47 0.44
CA GLY A 271 9.32 10.52 -0.44
C GLY A 271 8.96 11.96 -0.82
N PHE A 272 8.58 12.19 -2.08
CA PHE A 272 8.20 13.52 -2.55
C PHE A 272 6.89 13.99 -1.92
N ALA A 273 6.71 15.30 -1.82
CA ALA A 273 5.50 15.92 -1.27
C ALA A 273 4.71 16.64 -2.35
N ARG A 274 3.40 16.37 -2.44
CA ARG A 274 2.45 17.12 -3.28
C ARG A 274 1.44 17.87 -2.43
N THR A 275 1.01 19.03 -2.89
CA THR A 275 -0.16 19.73 -2.34
C THR A 275 -1.46 19.12 -2.89
N PRO A 276 -2.61 19.38 -2.25
CA PRO A 276 -3.90 18.96 -2.77
C PRO A 276 -4.14 19.43 -4.21
N GLU A 277 -3.77 20.66 -4.57
CA GLU A 277 -3.94 21.20 -5.92
C GLU A 277 -3.11 20.42 -6.95
N GLU A 278 -1.85 20.10 -6.63
CA GLU A 278 -1.02 19.24 -7.49
C GLU A 278 -1.67 17.88 -7.73
N ILE A 279 -2.24 17.27 -6.69
CA ILE A 279 -2.94 15.99 -6.76
C ILE A 279 -4.19 16.10 -7.63
N LEU A 280 -5.03 17.12 -7.40
CA LEU A 280 -6.25 17.36 -8.17
C LEU A 280 -5.95 17.54 -9.66
N ARG A 281 -4.93 18.32 -10.02
CA ARG A 281 -4.49 18.49 -11.42
C ARG A 281 -4.12 17.15 -12.08
N ILE A 282 -3.51 16.24 -11.33
CA ILE A 282 -3.10 14.91 -11.80
C ILE A 282 -4.31 13.99 -11.96
N VAL A 283 -5.13 13.83 -10.91
CA VAL A 283 -6.27 12.89 -10.92
C VAL A 283 -7.39 13.32 -11.84
N TYR A 284 -7.55 14.64 -12.04
CA TYR A 284 -8.44 15.19 -13.06
C TYR A 284 -7.90 15.06 -14.48
N GLY A 285 -6.60 14.78 -14.62
CA GLY A 285 -5.93 14.61 -15.91
C GLY A 285 -5.80 15.90 -16.73
N GLY A 286 -6.40 17.02 -16.30
CA GLY A 286 -6.47 18.28 -17.03
C GLY A 286 -5.27 19.20 -16.81
N GLY A 287 -4.60 19.12 -15.65
CA GLY A 287 -3.60 20.11 -15.25
C GLY A 287 -4.20 21.36 -14.59
N ASP A 288 -5.51 21.36 -14.33
CA ASP A 288 -6.24 22.42 -13.62
C ASP A 288 -7.08 21.79 -12.50
N GLU A 289 -6.77 22.12 -11.26
CA GLU A 289 -7.44 21.65 -10.03
C GLU A 289 -8.88 22.13 -9.90
N ARG A 290 -9.30 23.10 -10.71
CA ARG A 290 -10.65 23.69 -10.69
C ARG A 290 -11.59 23.02 -11.68
N VAL A 291 -11.07 22.16 -12.56
CA VAL A 291 -11.83 21.50 -13.63
C VAL A 291 -11.78 19.99 -13.40
N PRO A 292 -12.77 19.41 -12.69
CA PRO A 292 -12.79 17.98 -12.45
C PRO A 292 -12.95 17.17 -13.74
N GLY A 293 -12.44 15.93 -13.73
CA GLY A 293 -12.38 15.05 -14.89
C GLY A 293 -11.52 13.82 -14.61
N GLY A 294 -11.07 13.14 -15.66
CA GLY A 294 -10.20 11.97 -15.52
C GLY A 294 -10.84 10.90 -14.63
N TYR A 295 -10.17 10.52 -13.55
CA TYR A 295 -10.64 9.48 -12.64
C TYR A 295 -11.75 9.92 -11.68
N ILE A 296 -11.89 11.24 -11.44
CA ILE A 296 -12.84 11.80 -10.48
C ILE A 296 -13.79 12.75 -11.22
N GLY A 297 -15.05 12.33 -11.36
CA GLY A 297 -16.08 13.02 -12.13
C GLY A 297 -16.50 14.40 -11.61
N THR A 298 -17.28 15.10 -12.43
CA THR A 298 -17.58 16.56 -12.39
C THR A 298 -18.42 17.07 -11.21
N ASN A 299 -18.76 16.25 -10.23
CA ASN A 299 -19.79 16.61 -9.23
C ASN A 299 -19.28 16.92 -7.83
N GLN A 300 -17.96 17.11 -7.61
CA GLN A 300 -17.46 17.51 -6.29
C GLN A 300 -16.42 18.62 -6.38
N ARG A 301 -16.68 19.72 -5.67
CA ARG A 301 -15.72 20.79 -5.40
C ARG A 301 -14.81 20.32 -4.26
N LEU A 302 -13.56 20.05 -4.57
CA LEU A 302 -12.54 19.66 -3.58
C LEU A 302 -11.71 20.91 -3.29
N GLU A 303 -11.94 21.55 -2.14
CA GLU A 303 -11.10 22.66 -1.67
C GLU A 303 -10.10 22.14 -0.65
N GLY A 304 -8.86 22.63 -0.73
CA GLY A 304 -7.86 22.42 0.31
C GLY A 304 -6.55 23.09 -0.06
N SER A 305 -6.33 24.33 0.39
CA SER A 305 -5.03 24.99 0.26
C SER A 305 -4.24 24.86 1.55
N ALA A 306 -2.99 24.42 1.44
CA ALA A 306 -1.97 24.72 2.45
C ALA A 306 -0.57 24.44 1.91
N SER A 307 0.42 25.20 2.36
CA SER A 307 1.82 25.06 1.99
C SER A 307 2.74 25.15 3.20
N LYS A 308 3.90 24.46 3.07
CA LYS A 308 5.10 24.33 3.92
C LYS A 308 5.27 23.02 4.69
N GLN A 309 6.53 22.53 4.68
CA GLN A 309 6.99 21.15 4.86
C GLN A 309 7.82 20.92 6.14
N LEU A 310 7.72 19.70 6.70
CA LEU A 310 8.75 18.93 7.43
C LEU A 310 8.30 17.48 7.79
N VAL A 311 9.24 16.53 7.59
CA VAL A 311 9.40 15.13 8.08
C VAL A 311 8.22 14.15 7.98
N ALA A 312 8.04 13.57 6.79
CA ALA A 312 7.26 12.34 6.55
C ALA A 312 7.95 11.37 5.58
N GLY A 313 8.82 11.89 4.70
CA GLY A 313 9.50 11.11 3.68
C GLY A 313 10.34 9.90 4.16
N PRO A 314 11.00 9.90 5.35
CA PRO A 314 11.77 8.73 5.78
C PRO A 314 10.88 7.52 6.09
N LEU A 315 9.67 7.75 6.61
CA LEU A 315 8.72 6.70 6.95
C LEU A 315 8.23 5.99 5.68
N ALA A 316 7.95 6.77 4.63
CA ALA A 316 7.53 6.25 3.34
C ALA A 316 8.57 5.28 2.77
N VAL A 317 9.83 5.71 2.68
CA VAL A 317 10.90 4.90 2.08
C VAL A 317 11.23 3.67 2.94
N LYS A 318 11.22 3.79 4.27
CA LYS A 318 11.45 2.62 5.16
C LYS A 318 10.34 1.58 5.06
N SER A 319 9.08 2.02 4.97
CA SER A 319 7.97 1.11 4.76
C SER A 319 8.02 0.43 3.39
N GLY A 320 8.35 1.20 2.35
CA GLY A 320 8.57 0.66 1.01
C GLY A 320 9.68 -0.40 0.97
N GLN A 321 10.80 -0.19 1.67
CA GLN A 321 11.88 -1.18 1.77
C GLN A 321 11.40 -2.51 2.39
N ASP A 322 10.67 -2.46 3.50
CA ASP A 322 10.10 -3.67 4.15
C ASP A 322 9.11 -4.37 3.20
N ALA A 323 8.28 -3.61 2.52
CA ALA A 323 7.29 -4.12 1.56
C ALA A 323 7.92 -4.84 0.36
N VAL A 324 8.99 -4.29 -0.23
CA VAL A 324 9.72 -4.97 -1.32
C VAL A 324 10.25 -6.32 -0.85
N ILE A 325 10.89 -6.35 0.32
CA ILE A 325 11.45 -7.59 0.88
C ILE A 325 10.33 -8.60 1.13
N ARG A 326 9.20 -8.18 1.72
CA ARG A 326 8.04 -9.04 1.95
C ARG A 326 7.43 -9.54 0.65
N GLY A 327 7.32 -8.71 -0.37
CA GLY A 327 6.84 -9.10 -1.70
C GLY A 327 7.68 -10.21 -2.32
N LEU A 328 9.01 -10.06 -2.27
CA LEU A 328 9.95 -11.06 -2.78
C LEU A 328 9.87 -12.39 -2.00
N LEU A 329 9.72 -12.33 -0.67
CA LEU A 329 9.53 -13.51 0.16
C LEU A 329 8.15 -14.17 -0.09
N TYR A 330 7.11 -13.37 -0.31
CA TYR A 330 5.76 -13.83 -0.58
C TYR A 330 5.65 -14.59 -1.91
N GLN A 331 6.34 -14.14 -2.97
CA GLN A 331 6.48 -14.89 -4.23
C GLN A 331 7.05 -16.30 -4.01
N ARG A 332 7.90 -16.47 -2.98
CA ARG A 332 8.61 -17.71 -2.65
C ARG A 332 8.02 -18.42 -1.43
N ALA A 333 6.81 -18.04 -0.99
CA ALA A 333 6.22 -18.46 0.29
C ALA A 333 6.27 -19.98 0.52
N PHE A 334 6.10 -20.77 -0.53
CA PHE A 334 6.06 -22.24 -0.45
C PHE A 334 7.40 -22.93 -0.78
N GLU A 335 8.44 -22.17 -1.13
CA GLU A 335 9.79 -22.71 -1.32
C GLU A 335 10.39 -23.14 0.02
N LYS A 336 11.19 -24.20 0.01
CA LYS A 336 11.91 -24.67 1.20
C LYS A 336 13.15 -23.82 1.44
N VAL A 337 13.32 -23.36 2.68
CA VAL A 337 14.51 -22.61 3.09
C VAL A 337 15.69 -23.58 3.22
N GLN A 338 16.75 -23.37 2.45
CA GLN A 338 17.98 -24.14 2.55
C GLN A 338 18.99 -23.43 3.48
N PRO A 339 19.83 -24.18 4.23
CA PRO A 339 19.90 -25.64 4.34
C PRO A 339 18.81 -26.27 5.24
N TYR A 340 17.90 -25.46 5.78
CA TYR A 340 16.91 -25.85 6.80
C TYR A 340 15.72 -26.66 6.27
N GLY A 341 15.88 -27.48 5.22
CA GLY A 341 14.88 -28.01 4.27
C GLY A 341 13.55 -28.62 4.78
N GLY A 342 13.29 -28.64 6.07
CA GLY A 342 11.98 -28.91 6.68
C GLY A 342 10.98 -27.74 6.60
N ILE A 343 11.41 -26.49 6.56
CA ILE A 343 10.51 -25.31 6.66
C ILE A 343 10.38 -24.54 5.34
N THR A 344 9.20 -24.01 5.08
CA THR A 344 8.91 -23.09 3.96
C THR A 344 9.27 -21.64 4.31
N VAL A 345 9.41 -20.78 3.29
CA VAL A 345 9.62 -19.34 3.49
C VAL A 345 8.50 -18.72 4.32
N ALA A 346 7.25 -19.10 4.10
CA ALA A 346 6.11 -18.65 4.89
C ALA A 346 6.26 -19.02 6.37
N GLU A 347 6.50 -20.30 6.66
CA GLU A 347 6.69 -20.78 8.04
C GLU A 347 7.86 -20.08 8.73
N PHE A 348 8.97 -19.87 8.00
CA PHE A 348 10.14 -19.18 8.52
C PHE A 348 9.86 -17.71 8.83
N THR A 349 9.18 -16.99 7.93
CA THR A 349 8.83 -15.58 8.13
C THR A 349 7.78 -15.37 9.23
N ASP A 350 6.86 -16.31 9.43
CA ASP A 350 5.94 -16.36 10.56
C ASP A 350 6.71 -16.50 11.89
N CYS A 351 7.69 -17.41 11.95
CA CYS A 351 8.54 -17.58 13.14
C CYS A 351 9.31 -16.31 13.51
N ILE A 352 9.84 -15.59 12.52
CA ILE A 352 10.50 -14.30 12.73
C ILE A 352 9.51 -13.26 13.26
N SER A 353 8.29 -13.23 12.71
CA SER A 353 7.26 -12.28 13.13
C SER A 353 6.81 -12.54 14.58
N ASP A 354 6.65 -13.80 14.96
CA ASP A 354 6.35 -14.22 16.33
C ASP A 354 7.47 -13.87 17.31
N LEU A 355 8.74 -14.03 16.89
CA LEU A 355 9.88 -13.63 17.71
C LEU A 355 9.90 -12.11 17.93
N ARG A 356 9.72 -11.32 16.87
CA ARG A 356 9.62 -9.85 16.96
C ARG A 356 8.47 -9.41 17.86
N TYR A 357 7.38 -10.18 17.91
CA TYR A 357 6.26 -9.91 18.81
C TYR A 357 6.63 -10.19 20.28
N LYS A 358 7.18 -11.37 20.58
CA LYS A 358 7.61 -11.77 21.93
C LYS A 358 8.63 -10.79 22.54
N LEU A 359 9.55 -10.28 21.72
CA LEU A 359 10.55 -9.31 22.17
C LEU A 359 9.95 -7.90 22.41
N GLY A 360 8.87 -7.57 21.71
CA GLY A 360 8.20 -6.27 21.83
C GLY A 360 7.38 -6.13 23.12
N HIS A 361 6.57 -7.13 23.48
CA HIS A 361 5.55 -7.03 24.53
C HIS A 361 5.80 -7.94 25.74
N ARG A 362 5.84 -7.37 26.96
CA ARG A 362 5.69 -8.15 28.20
C ARG A 362 4.19 -8.41 28.46
N GLY A 363 3.72 -9.65 28.31
CA GLY A 363 2.60 -10.17 29.12
C GLY A 363 1.15 -9.81 28.80
N HIS A 364 0.77 -9.39 27.59
CA HIS A 364 -0.65 -9.21 27.22
C HIS A 364 -1.12 -10.17 26.11
N ILE A 365 -2.36 -10.66 26.26
CA ILE A 365 -3.05 -11.61 25.38
C ILE A 365 -3.26 -11.00 23.99
N VAL A 366 -2.94 -11.79 22.96
CA VAL A 366 -2.84 -11.42 21.56
C VAL A 366 -4.22 -11.51 20.87
N PRO A 367 -4.68 -10.50 20.11
CA PRO A 367 -5.64 -10.74 19.04
C PRO A 367 -4.93 -11.55 17.96
N GLN A 368 -5.44 -12.75 17.61
CA GLN A 368 -4.89 -13.61 16.54
C GLN A 368 -4.46 -12.75 15.34
N TYR A 369 -3.31 -13.08 14.71
CA TYR A 369 -2.90 -12.51 13.42
C TYR A 369 -4.06 -12.65 12.43
N GLN A 370 -4.84 -11.60 12.35
CA GLN A 370 -5.96 -11.44 11.45
C GLN A 370 -5.45 -10.41 10.47
N GLY A 371 -5.20 -10.82 9.21
CA GLY A 371 -4.98 -9.87 8.11
C GLY A 371 -6.17 -8.91 7.99
N ALA A 372 -6.26 -8.12 6.92
CA ALA A 372 -7.42 -7.26 6.72
C ALA A 372 -8.73 -8.07 6.90
N GLU A 373 -9.49 -7.75 7.96
CA GLU A 373 -10.72 -8.43 8.41
C GLU A 373 -10.60 -9.92 8.81
N GLY A 374 -9.42 -10.42 9.18
CA GLY A 374 -9.23 -11.82 9.56
C GLY A 374 -9.38 -12.82 8.40
N LYS A 375 -9.38 -12.33 7.16
CA LYS A 375 -9.70 -13.12 5.96
C LYS A 375 -8.49 -13.64 5.18
N ILE A 376 -7.27 -13.22 5.51
CA ILE A 376 -6.07 -13.55 4.72
C ILE A 376 -4.94 -14.05 5.63
N ARG A 377 -4.46 -15.28 5.36
CA ARG A 377 -3.16 -15.77 5.85
C ARG A 377 -2.09 -15.38 4.81
N GLY A 378 -1.03 -14.70 5.26
CA GLY A 378 0.01 -14.13 4.40
C GLY A 378 -0.39 -12.73 3.89
N ASN A 379 0.33 -11.69 4.34
CA ASN A 379 0.10 -10.32 3.90
C ASN A 379 1.42 -9.71 3.42
N VAL A 380 1.42 -9.09 2.23
CA VAL A 380 2.61 -8.42 1.70
C VAL A 380 2.95 -7.17 2.52
N LEU A 381 1.96 -6.60 3.23
CA LEU A 381 2.12 -5.42 4.08
C LEU A 381 1.58 -5.66 5.49
N VAL A 382 2.18 -5.06 6.50
CA VAL A 382 1.76 -5.27 7.89
C VAL A 382 1.09 -4.02 8.44
N GLY A 383 -0.16 -4.18 8.89
CA GLY A 383 -0.95 -3.12 9.51
C GLY A 383 -1.90 -3.68 10.56
N ASN A 384 -2.55 -2.78 11.30
CA ASN A 384 -3.60 -3.12 12.27
C ASN A 384 -4.90 -3.53 11.56
N GLN A 385 -5.99 -3.75 12.32
CA GLN A 385 -7.31 -4.14 11.77
C GLN A 385 -7.92 -3.13 10.78
N TYR A 386 -7.41 -1.91 10.73
CA TYR A 386 -7.77 -0.86 9.77
C TYR A 386 -6.71 -0.66 8.69
N SER A 387 -5.77 -1.60 8.55
CA SER A 387 -4.65 -1.54 7.61
C SER A 387 -3.76 -0.30 7.81
N VAL A 388 -3.67 0.20 9.04
CA VAL A 388 -2.77 1.30 9.41
C VAL A 388 -1.51 0.71 10.06
N GLY A 389 -0.32 1.17 9.66
CA GLY A 389 0.96 0.68 10.20
C GLY A 389 1.03 0.70 11.74
N PHE A 390 1.65 -0.32 12.34
CA PHE A 390 1.79 -0.38 13.80
C PHE A 390 2.78 0.66 14.32
N ALA A 391 2.39 1.37 15.38
CA ALA A 391 3.31 2.20 16.16
C ALA A 391 4.05 1.34 17.20
N ARG A 392 5.35 1.57 17.36
CA ARG A 392 6.18 1.00 18.44
C ARG A 392 6.94 2.12 19.14
N SER A 393 7.07 2.02 20.45
CA SER A 393 7.93 2.88 21.25
C SER A 393 9.42 2.62 20.94
N PRO A 394 10.32 3.60 21.17
CA PRO A 394 11.75 3.37 21.03
C PRO A 394 12.25 2.17 21.84
N GLY A 395 11.77 1.99 23.08
CA GLY A 395 12.14 0.85 23.91
C GLY A 395 11.69 -0.50 23.33
N GLU A 396 10.51 -0.58 22.71
CA GLU A 396 10.08 -1.78 21.98
C GLU A 396 11.01 -2.08 20.80
N ILE A 397 11.32 -1.06 19.99
CA ILE A 397 12.24 -1.18 18.85
C ILE A 397 13.60 -1.69 19.32
N MET A 398 14.18 -1.06 20.36
CA MET A 398 15.47 -1.45 20.91
C MET A 398 15.45 -2.88 21.44
N ARG A 399 14.39 -3.33 22.12
CA ARG A 399 14.31 -4.73 22.58
C ARG A 399 14.29 -5.74 21.43
N ILE A 400 13.61 -5.43 20.34
CA ILE A 400 13.60 -6.29 19.15
C ILE A 400 14.99 -6.32 18.52
N VAL A 401 15.64 -5.16 18.43
CA VAL A 401 16.96 -5.01 17.83
C VAL A 401 18.05 -5.69 18.66
N TYR A 402 17.93 -5.62 19.98
CA TYR A 402 18.92 -6.15 20.91
C TYR A 402 18.51 -7.48 21.55
N GLY A 403 17.44 -8.13 21.08
CA GLY A 403 17.11 -9.51 21.43
C GLY A 403 16.63 -9.68 22.88
N GLY A 404 15.98 -8.66 23.45
CA GLY A 404 15.35 -8.72 24.78
C GLY A 404 16.28 -8.50 25.97
N GLY A 405 17.55 -8.16 25.77
CA GLY A 405 18.44 -7.72 26.85
C GLY A 405 18.09 -6.32 27.38
N ASN A 406 18.50 -6.00 28.62
CA ASN A 406 18.57 -4.62 29.11
C ASN A 406 19.19 -3.72 28.02
N GLU A 407 18.70 -2.49 27.90
CA GLU A 407 19.06 -1.49 26.86
C GLU A 407 20.58 -1.18 26.75
N HIS A 408 21.40 -1.83 27.58
CA HIS A 408 22.84 -1.72 27.68
C HIS A 408 23.64 -2.93 27.18
N TYR A 409 23.03 -4.04 26.73
CA TYR A 409 23.75 -5.22 26.23
C TYR A 409 23.52 -5.47 24.73
N ALA A 410 24.60 -5.34 23.95
CA ALA A 410 24.65 -5.54 22.51
C ALA A 410 24.64 -7.03 22.12
N GLY A 411 23.49 -7.70 22.22
CA GLY A 411 23.38 -9.14 21.91
C GLY A 411 22.48 -9.54 20.73
N GLY A 412 21.55 -8.68 20.31
CA GLY A 412 20.35 -9.14 19.59
C GLY A 412 20.41 -9.40 18.10
N PHE A 413 21.25 -8.68 17.34
CA PHE A 413 21.37 -8.87 15.89
C PHE A 413 22.76 -9.32 15.45
N SER A 414 23.80 -9.02 16.24
CA SER A 414 25.18 -9.46 16.00
C SER A 414 25.35 -10.99 16.13
N SER A 415 24.47 -11.67 16.87
CA SER A 415 24.47 -13.12 17.06
C SER A 415 23.60 -13.89 16.05
N LEU A 416 22.72 -13.20 15.29
CA LEU A 416 21.81 -13.79 14.29
C LEU A 416 22.40 -13.80 12.86
N ARG A 417 23.73 -13.79 12.74
CA ARG A 417 24.46 -13.75 11.46
C ARG A 417 23.97 -14.84 10.49
N GLU A 418 23.73 -16.05 10.99
CA GLU A 418 23.24 -17.18 10.19
C GLU A 418 21.81 -16.97 9.67
N LEU A 419 20.96 -16.31 10.47
CA LEU A 419 19.58 -16.02 10.09
C LEU A 419 19.50 -14.96 8.98
N MET A 420 20.37 -13.93 9.06
CA MET A 420 20.51 -12.91 8.03
C MET A 420 21.11 -13.49 6.74
N VAL A 421 22.12 -14.35 6.84
CA VAL A 421 22.71 -15.04 5.69
C VAL A 421 21.67 -15.93 5.00
N ALA A 422 20.87 -16.69 5.75
CA ALA A 422 19.78 -17.50 5.19
C ALA A 422 18.70 -16.66 4.47
N LEU A 423 18.36 -15.49 5.02
CA LEU A 423 17.40 -14.56 4.43
C LEU A 423 17.96 -13.89 3.16
N LEU A 424 19.24 -13.53 3.17
CA LEU A 424 19.95 -13.01 2.00
C LEU A 424 20.09 -14.09 0.92
N ASP A 425 20.45 -15.32 1.28
CA ASP A 425 20.55 -16.43 0.35
C ASP A 425 19.19 -16.74 -0.32
N LEU A 426 18.09 -16.73 0.44
CA LEU A 426 16.73 -16.83 -0.12
C LEU A 426 16.39 -15.72 -1.13
N ILE A 427 16.80 -14.48 -0.85
CA ILE A 427 16.54 -13.32 -1.71
C ILE A 427 17.43 -13.36 -2.97
N PHE A 428 18.69 -13.80 -2.85
CA PHE A 428 19.72 -13.62 -3.88
C PHE A 428 20.13 -14.89 -4.64
N VAL A 429 19.91 -16.12 -4.14
CA VAL A 429 20.47 -17.36 -4.74
C VAL A 429 19.71 -17.86 -5.99
N ARG A 430 18.50 -17.39 -6.26
CA ARG A 430 17.77 -17.70 -7.51
C ARG A 430 17.33 -16.50 -8.33
N SER A 431 17.43 -15.32 -7.75
CA SER A 431 17.19 -14.09 -8.48
C SER A 431 18.45 -13.86 -9.32
N ASN A 432 18.36 -13.96 -10.64
CA ASN A 432 19.43 -13.64 -11.59
C ASN A 432 19.86 -12.15 -11.53
N ILE A 433 19.73 -11.48 -10.38
CA ILE A 433 20.02 -10.08 -10.10
C ILE A 433 21.52 -9.79 -10.30
N CYS A 434 22.41 -10.75 -10.04
CA CYS A 434 23.84 -10.62 -10.39
C CYS A 434 24.09 -10.56 -11.90
N GLY A 435 23.18 -11.09 -12.74
CA GLY A 435 23.25 -10.95 -14.19
C GLY A 435 22.82 -9.56 -14.68
N TYR A 436 22.05 -8.82 -13.88
CA TYR A 436 21.56 -7.49 -14.25
C TYR A 436 22.59 -6.39 -14.00
N THR A 437 23.45 -6.50 -12.99
CA THR A 437 24.51 -5.51 -12.72
C THR A 437 25.62 -5.51 -13.77
N LYS A 438 25.86 -6.64 -14.46
CA LYS A 438 26.95 -6.74 -15.45
C LYS A 438 26.64 -6.15 -16.82
N ALA A 439 25.37 -5.82 -17.10
CA ALA A 439 24.91 -5.33 -18.41
C ALA A 439 24.74 -3.79 -18.48
N PHE A 440 25.09 -3.04 -17.43
CA PHE A 440 24.94 -1.58 -17.39
C PHE A 440 26.26 -0.82 -17.25
N HIS A 441 27.39 -1.49 -17.49
CA HIS A 441 28.72 -0.86 -17.45
C HIS A 441 29.11 -0.11 -18.73
N ASP A 442 28.31 -0.18 -19.80
CA ASP A 442 28.70 0.29 -21.13
C ASP A 442 27.94 1.55 -21.63
N ASN A 443 27.55 2.47 -20.74
CA ASN A 443 27.10 3.81 -21.16
C ASN A 443 27.57 4.86 -20.14
N ASP A 444 28.87 4.87 -19.85
CA ASP A 444 29.53 5.99 -19.17
C ASP A 444 29.92 7.06 -20.21
N GLU A 445 28.94 7.87 -20.64
CA GLU A 445 29.19 9.24 -21.07
C GLU A 445 27.98 10.10 -20.66
N CYS A 446 28.18 10.99 -19.69
CA CYS A 446 27.30 12.13 -19.45
C CYS A 446 28.15 13.40 -19.55
N CYS A 447 27.81 14.22 -20.55
CA CYS A 447 28.05 15.67 -20.54
C CYS A 447 27.08 16.35 -19.57
#